data_AF-A0AAW4YH01-F1
#
_entry.id   AF-A0AAW4YH01-F1
#
_cell.length_a   1.000
_cell.length_b   1.000
_cell.length_c   1.000
_cell.angle_alpha   90.00
_cell.angle_beta   90.00
_cell.angle_gamma   90.00
#
_symmetry.space_group_name_H-M   'P 1'
#
loop_
_entity.id
_entity.type
_entity.pdbx_description
1 polymer ?
#
loop_
_entity_poly.entity_id
_entity_poly.type
_entity_poly.pdbx_seq_one_letter_code
_entity_poly.pdbx_strand_id
1 'polypeptide(L)'
;MRHRLFIPAVLALLFALAACTQDELADDSRLSKEEYPIVIHATGLSVEATPSTRTTVDGNWVGVNSVALKIGDAVKEYIVSTSNADGYKSATLTSNDPYYWISRNPITVSAWWPLDNTDITQMPVVKVAEDQSKLADFQNSDFISAENQTVKFDDPTLGFTHRTARVAVELKPGTGFTSVAGATVSLVSLSADNGNPTAIKTYNASGNTYEALTAPQTVAAGKSFVKVELGGGTFYFRPQNNVVLEAGNRYSYTVKVNATGLTLEGCTIGSWADGGGESGTAEDLGYIYDSNTKTYTVYNADGLLAWNEASQKDESINCTLTADIDMTGKEWTRSDIFTFYSGVFNGQGHRITGFNSSAMNNTGFLGSLLSERGVIKNLQLIDVNLYGSSGNTAGIVGRNHGQIIACSVTGKISASYGGTCGIAESNYGDIIACWFDGTLKESNNGAIVRYNYADITSCYWGGNAGQGVFRIEGGTVDATKVDGATVKWQTAVDGMNTALTAGDYQWALGTNGLPVLQKKQ
;
A
#
# COMPACT_ATOMS: atom_id res chain seq x y z
N MET A 1 -15.77 77.86 -87.73
CA MET A 1 -16.33 77.93 -89.10
C MET A 1 -16.44 76.50 -89.64
N ARG A 2 -17.44 76.22 -90.51
CA ARG A 2 -17.74 74.91 -91.17
C ARG A 2 -18.23 73.77 -90.26
N HIS A 3 -19.48 73.36 -90.51
CA HIS A 3 -19.97 72.02 -90.18
C HIS A 3 -19.40 70.96 -91.13
N ARG A 4 -19.52 69.67 -90.78
CA ARG A 4 -20.41 68.74 -91.53
C ARG A 4 -20.70 67.46 -90.73
N LEU A 5 -21.92 66.95 -90.88
CA LEU A 5 -22.36 65.62 -90.42
C LEU A 5 -21.86 64.52 -91.37
N PHE A 6 -21.75 63.29 -90.87
CA PHE A 6 -22.33 62.09 -91.51
C PHE A 6 -22.70 61.04 -90.44
N ILE A 7 -23.83 60.36 -90.66
CA ILE A 7 -24.57 59.39 -89.81
C ILE A 7 -25.37 58.51 -90.79
N PRO A 8 -25.79 57.24 -90.48
CA PRO A 8 -25.65 56.44 -89.26
C PRO A 8 -24.53 55.36 -89.43
N ALA A 9 -24.46 54.14 -88.88
CA ALA A 9 -25.34 53.25 -88.10
C ALA A 9 -24.48 52.17 -87.35
N VAL A 10 -24.96 51.15 -86.60
CA VAL A 10 -26.29 50.58 -86.29
C VAL A 10 -26.31 50.12 -84.79
N LEU A 11 -27.51 49.91 -84.24
CA LEU A 11 -27.92 49.06 -83.08
C LEU A 11 -26.84 48.07 -82.52
N ALA A 12 -26.29 48.16 -81.30
CA ALA A 12 -26.83 48.25 -79.93
C ALA A 12 -27.27 46.92 -79.27
N LEU A 13 -26.60 46.52 -78.18
CA LEU A 13 -27.19 45.72 -77.10
C LEU A 13 -26.55 46.05 -75.72
N LEU A 14 -27.41 46.11 -74.70
CA LEU A 14 -27.28 46.61 -73.33
C LEU A 14 -25.89 46.57 -72.64
N PHE A 15 -25.50 47.72 -72.08
CA PHE A 15 -24.92 47.75 -70.73
C PHE A 15 -26.03 47.51 -69.70
N ALA A 16 -25.82 46.59 -68.76
CA ALA A 16 -26.56 46.59 -67.49
C ALA A 16 -25.82 47.49 -66.49
N LEU A 17 -26.56 48.29 -65.72
CA LEU A 17 -25.96 49.18 -64.72
C LEU A 17 -25.46 48.40 -63.49
N ALA A 18 -24.58 49.03 -62.72
CA ALA A 18 -24.19 48.54 -61.40
C ALA A 18 -25.40 48.49 -60.47
N ALA A 19 -25.93 47.29 -60.23
CA ALA A 19 -26.83 47.01 -59.14
C ALA A 19 -26.00 46.74 -57.87
N CYS A 20 -25.61 47.81 -57.17
CA CYS A 20 -25.12 47.68 -55.80
C CYS A 20 -26.28 47.23 -54.91
N THR A 21 -26.37 45.93 -54.63
CA THR A 21 -27.20 45.42 -53.53
C THR A 21 -26.54 45.75 -52.20
N GLN A 22 -26.60 47.02 -51.80
CA GLN A 22 -26.47 47.41 -50.39
C GLN A 22 -27.74 46.94 -49.66
N ASP A 23 -27.85 45.65 -49.41
CA ASP A 23 -28.80 45.07 -48.45
C ASP A 23 -28.39 43.66 -48.01
N GLU A 24 -27.17 43.55 -47.49
CA GLU A 24 -27.03 43.05 -46.12
C GLU A 24 -26.18 44.07 -45.35
N LEU A 25 -26.49 44.26 -44.06
CA LEU A 25 -25.67 45.09 -43.19
C LEU A 25 -24.27 44.47 -43.09
N ALA A 26 -23.24 45.28 -43.29
CA ALA A 26 -21.85 44.87 -43.14
C ALA A 26 -21.52 44.68 -41.66
N ASP A 27 -21.88 43.51 -41.13
CA ASP A 27 -21.30 42.98 -39.91
C ASP A 27 -19.83 42.63 -40.21
N ASP A 28 -18.90 43.40 -39.63
CA ASP A 28 -17.43 43.25 -39.75
C ASP A 28 -16.90 41.88 -39.27
N SER A 29 -17.79 40.99 -38.84
CA SER A 29 -17.50 39.60 -38.53
C SER A 29 -17.20 38.73 -39.76
N ARG A 30 -17.81 38.95 -40.94
CA ARG A 30 -17.69 38.00 -42.07
C ARG A 30 -16.31 38.04 -42.74
N LEU A 31 -15.76 36.87 -43.09
CA LEU A 31 -14.42 36.71 -43.67
C LEU A 31 -14.47 35.93 -44.99
N SER A 32 -13.45 36.13 -45.83
CA SER A 32 -13.31 35.40 -47.10
C SER A 32 -13.04 33.91 -46.87
N LYS A 33 -13.77 33.06 -47.58
CA LYS A 33 -13.54 31.61 -47.60
C LYS A 33 -12.11 31.31 -48.06
N GLU A 34 -11.43 30.40 -47.37
CA GLU A 34 -10.06 29.93 -47.66
C GLU A 34 -8.93 30.97 -47.53
N GLU A 35 -9.19 32.19 -47.03
CA GLU A 35 -8.16 33.22 -46.81
C GLU A 35 -7.51 33.14 -45.40
N TYR A 36 -8.28 32.80 -44.37
CA TYR A 36 -7.87 32.84 -42.96
C TYR A 36 -7.79 31.43 -42.34
N PRO A 37 -6.66 30.70 -42.46
CA PRO A 37 -6.52 29.37 -41.87
C PRO A 37 -6.55 29.45 -40.33
N ILE A 38 -7.18 28.45 -39.71
CA ILE A 38 -7.17 28.29 -38.25
C ILE A 38 -5.79 27.77 -37.84
N VAL A 39 -5.07 28.58 -37.08
CA VAL A 39 -3.83 28.25 -36.38
C VAL A 39 -4.11 28.44 -34.90
N ILE A 40 -3.78 27.45 -34.06
CA ILE A 40 -4.15 27.46 -32.64
C ILE A 40 -2.92 27.50 -31.74
N HIS A 41 -2.97 28.31 -30.70
CA HIS A 41 -1.98 28.34 -29.63
C HIS A 41 -2.40 27.38 -28.52
N ALA A 42 -1.73 26.23 -28.45
CA ALA A 42 -2.03 25.18 -27.48
C ALA A 42 -1.26 25.42 -26.17
N THR A 43 -1.97 25.33 -25.05
CA THR A 43 -1.50 25.65 -23.68
C THR A 43 -2.03 24.62 -22.68
N GLY A 44 -1.92 24.88 -21.37
CA GLY A 44 -2.59 24.10 -20.32
C GLY A 44 -1.76 22.99 -19.66
N LEU A 45 -0.72 22.46 -20.33
CA LEU A 45 0.08 21.35 -19.79
C LEU A 45 0.93 21.72 -18.55
N SER A 46 1.14 23.01 -18.25
CA SER A 46 1.75 23.43 -16.98
C SER A 46 1.17 24.72 -16.43
N VAL A 47 1.12 24.81 -15.10
CA VAL A 47 1.06 26.06 -14.33
C VAL A 47 2.47 26.32 -13.75
N GLU A 48 2.71 27.48 -13.13
CA GLU A 48 4.00 27.85 -12.53
C GLU A 48 4.28 27.00 -11.26
N ALA A 49 5.50 26.51 -10.96
CA ALA A 49 6.78 27.22 -11.13
C ALA A 49 8.07 26.35 -11.16
N THR A 50 9.20 27.02 -11.46
CA THR A 50 10.62 26.58 -11.33
C THR A 50 11.15 25.45 -12.23
N PRO A 51 12.47 25.45 -12.58
CA PRO A 51 13.03 24.51 -13.56
C PRO A 51 13.58 23.21 -12.94
N SER A 52 13.01 22.07 -13.32
CA SER A 52 13.57 20.73 -13.11
C SER A 52 14.03 20.11 -14.43
N THR A 53 15.05 19.24 -14.38
CA THR A 53 15.77 18.80 -15.59
C THR A 53 15.16 17.57 -16.28
N ARG A 54 14.42 17.81 -17.38
CA ARG A 54 14.11 16.86 -18.47
C ARG A 54 13.54 15.48 -18.08
N THR A 55 12.22 15.37 -18.12
CA THR A 55 11.52 14.42 -19.01
C THR A 55 10.33 15.10 -19.69
N THR A 56 9.57 14.39 -20.54
CA THR A 56 8.54 15.01 -21.41
C THR A 56 7.10 14.86 -20.90
N VAL A 57 6.88 14.11 -19.83
CA VAL A 57 5.59 14.06 -19.11
C VAL A 57 5.48 15.23 -18.11
N ASP A 58 6.55 16.04 -17.99
CA ASP A 58 6.66 17.21 -17.12
C ASP A 58 5.96 18.45 -17.72
N GLY A 59 4.70 18.31 -18.11
CA GLY A 59 3.82 19.42 -18.51
C GLY A 59 4.29 20.19 -19.74
N ASN A 60 4.84 19.49 -20.74
CA ASN A 60 5.39 20.09 -21.96
C ASN A 60 5.07 19.25 -23.20
N TRP A 61 5.14 19.88 -24.38
CA TRP A 61 4.69 19.31 -25.66
C TRP A 61 5.73 18.40 -26.35
N VAL A 62 6.81 18.01 -25.68
CA VAL A 62 7.90 17.27 -26.33
C VAL A 62 7.49 15.81 -26.58
N GLY A 63 7.49 15.40 -27.85
CA GLY A 63 7.10 14.06 -28.29
C GLY A 63 5.67 13.98 -28.85
N VAL A 64 4.84 14.99 -28.59
CA VAL A 64 3.54 15.17 -29.26
C VAL A 64 3.81 15.74 -30.65
N ASN A 65 3.68 14.91 -31.71
CA ASN A 65 4.01 15.31 -33.09
C ASN A 65 2.80 15.92 -33.83
N SER A 66 1.60 15.46 -33.50
CA SER A 66 0.33 15.94 -34.04
C SER A 66 -0.79 15.72 -33.02
N VAL A 67 -1.94 16.39 -33.22
CA VAL A 67 -3.19 16.17 -32.49
C VAL A 67 -4.34 15.99 -33.48
N ALA A 68 -5.39 15.29 -33.07
CA ALA A 68 -6.69 15.42 -33.75
C ALA A 68 -7.36 16.72 -33.31
N LEU A 69 -7.94 17.48 -34.26
CA LEU A 69 -8.69 18.70 -33.99
C LEU A 69 -10.08 18.61 -34.63
N LYS A 70 -11.12 18.80 -33.82
CA LYS A 70 -12.54 18.67 -34.17
C LYS A 70 -13.24 20.02 -34.14
N ILE A 71 -13.96 20.34 -35.21
CA ILE A 71 -14.83 21.50 -35.32
C ILE A 71 -16.15 21.04 -35.97
N GLY A 72 -17.26 21.19 -35.25
CA GLY A 72 -18.51 20.51 -35.60
C GLY A 72 -18.32 18.99 -35.58
N ASP A 73 -18.83 18.28 -36.59
CA ASP A 73 -18.65 16.83 -36.72
C ASP A 73 -17.37 16.43 -37.46
N ALA A 74 -16.71 17.35 -38.16
CA ALA A 74 -15.47 17.08 -38.87
C ALA A 74 -14.28 17.02 -37.91
N VAL A 75 -13.30 16.17 -38.22
CA VAL A 75 -12.00 16.09 -37.51
C VAL A 75 -10.87 16.09 -38.53
N LYS A 76 -9.78 16.81 -38.24
CA LYS A 76 -8.55 16.83 -39.05
C LYS A 76 -7.31 16.68 -38.16
N GLU A 77 -6.22 16.16 -38.72
CA GLU A 77 -4.92 16.15 -38.06
C GLU A 77 -4.26 17.53 -38.11
N TYR A 78 -3.72 17.97 -36.97
CA TYR A 78 -2.93 19.20 -36.82
C TYR A 78 -1.53 18.86 -36.32
N ILE A 79 -0.51 19.28 -37.06
CA ILE A 79 0.91 19.17 -36.73
C ILE A 79 1.23 20.10 -35.56
N VAL A 80 1.92 19.55 -34.55
CA VAL A 80 2.36 20.27 -33.35
C VAL A 80 3.75 20.84 -33.58
N SER A 81 3.88 22.17 -33.54
CA SER A 81 5.18 22.86 -33.59
C SER A 81 5.50 23.47 -32.23
N THR A 82 6.59 23.04 -31.61
CA THR A 82 7.03 23.49 -30.27
C THR A 82 8.27 24.39 -30.37
N SER A 83 8.55 25.17 -29.31
CA SER A 83 9.78 25.95 -29.21
C SER A 83 10.39 25.82 -27.81
N ASN A 84 11.69 26.10 -27.69
CA ASN A 84 12.36 26.12 -26.38
C ASN A 84 12.21 27.47 -25.64
N ALA A 85 11.50 28.46 -26.20
CA ALA A 85 11.45 29.83 -25.67
C ALA A 85 10.74 29.92 -24.30
N ASP A 86 9.78 29.05 -24.05
CA ASP A 86 9.02 28.90 -22.80
C ASP A 86 9.35 27.58 -22.05
N GLY A 87 10.32 26.80 -22.55
CA GLY A 87 10.58 25.44 -22.09
C GLY A 87 9.68 24.35 -22.70
N TYR A 88 9.13 24.58 -23.90
CA TYR A 88 8.20 23.70 -24.62
C TYR A 88 6.81 23.58 -23.96
N LYS A 89 6.40 24.60 -23.18
CA LYS A 89 5.15 24.63 -22.42
C LYS A 89 3.91 24.91 -23.29
N SER A 90 4.11 25.58 -24.43
CA SER A 90 3.12 25.82 -25.46
C SER A 90 3.51 25.22 -26.80
N ALA A 91 2.52 25.08 -27.69
CA ALA A 91 2.74 24.68 -29.07
C ALA A 91 1.86 25.50 -30.03
N THR A 92 2.29 25.61 -31.28
CA THR A 92 1.46 26.11 -32.38
C THR A 92 0.94 24.93 -33.17
N LEU A 93 -0.38 24.81 -33.28
CA LEU A 93 -1.07 23.79 -34.07
C LEU A 93 -1.34 24.33 -35.47
N THR A 94 -0.91 23.60 -36.49
CA THR A 94 -1.09 23.94 -37.91
C THR A 94 -1.51 22.70 -38.71
N SER A 95 -2.04 22.84 -39.92
CA SER A 95 -2.28 21.69 -40.80
C SER A 95 -2.03 22.03 -42.26
N ASN A 96 -1.72 21.02 -43.07
CA ASN A 96 -1.59 21.14 -44.53
C ASN A 96 -2.95 21.26 -45.22
N ASP A 97 -4.02 20.84 -44.55
CA ASP A 97 -5.42 21.08 -44.93
C ASP A 97 -6.15 21.66 -43.70
N PRO A 98 -5.96 22.95 -43.37
CA PRO A 98 -6.52 23.53 -42.16
C PRO A 98 -8.05 23.69 -42.25
N TYR A 99 -8.66 24.07 -41.14
CA TYR A 99 -9.96 24.73 -41.15
C TYR A 99 -9.76 26.20 -41.49
N TYR A 100 -10.81 26.91 -41.90
CA TYR A 100 -10.72 28.34 -42.21
C TYR A 100 -11.79 29.12 -41.45
N TRP A 101 -11.43 30.29 -40.94
CA TRP A 101 -12.36 31.21 -40.31
C TRP A 101 -13.31 31.81 -41.36
N ILE A 102 -14.60 31.44 -41.27
CA ILE A 102 -15.66 32.04 -42.10
C ILE A 102 -16.23 33.34 -41.49
N SER A 103 -15.95 33.58 -40.21
CA SER A 103 -16.22 34.84 -39.53
C SER A 103 -15.33 35.00 -38.29
N ARG A 104 -15.28 36.21 -37.72
CA ARG A 104 -14.63 36.53 -36.44
C ARG A 104 -15.35 35.95 -35.21
N ASN A 105 -16.55 35.40 -35.38
CA ASN A 105 -17.33 34.85 -34.27
C ASN A 105 -16.58 33.68 -33.61
N PRO A 106 -16.61 33.53 -32.28
CA PRO A 106 -15.98 32.41 -31.60
C PRO A 106 -16.56 31.06 -32.05
N ILE A 107 -15.71 30.03 -32.02
CA ILE A 107 -16.03 28.66 -32.43
C ILE A 107 -15.83 27.68 -31.27
N THR A 108 -16.56 26.58 -31.28
CA THR A 108 -16.33 25.45 -30.36
C THR A 108 -15.33 24.50 -30.99
N VAL A 109 -14.24 24.20 -30.27
CA VAL A 109 -13.18 23.29 -30.69
C VAL A 109 -12.97 22.21 -29.63
N SER A 110 -12.75 20.98 -30.09
CA SER A 110 -12.18 19.91 -29.26
C SER A 110 -10.90 19.39 -29.92
N ALA A 111 -9.92 18.95 -29.13
CA ALA A 111 -8.70 18.36 -29.65
C ALA A 111 -8.12 17.31 -28.68
N TRP A 112 -7.38 16.33 -29.19
CA TRP A 112 -6.82 15.25 -28.36
C TRP A 112 -5.56 14.60 -28.94
N TRP A 113 -4.81 13.96 -28.04
CA TRP A 113 -3.68 13.08 -28.34
C TRP A 113 -3.63 11.93 -27.30
N PRO A 114 -3.20 10.70 -27.65
CA PRO A 114 -2.86 10.21 -29.00
C PRO A 114 -4.04 10.24 -29.98
N LEU A 115 -3.73 10.19 -31.28
CA LEU A 115 -4.71 9.89 -32.32
C LEU A 115 -4.97 8.39 -32.35
N ASP A 116 -6.19 7.98 -32.69
CA ASP A 116 -6.46 6.58 -33.07
C ASP A 116 -6.09 6.39 -34.55
N ASN A 117 -5.10 5.53 -34.81
CA ASN A 117 -4.61 5.23 -36.16
C ASN A 117 -5.64 4.48 -37.03
N THR A 118 -6.76 4.03 -36.47
CA THR A 118 -7.84 3.33 -37.18
C THR A 118 -9.04 4.23 -37.46
N ASP A 119 -9.35 5.19 -36.57
CA ASP A 119 -10.37 6.21 -36.77
C ASP A 119 -10.06 7.51 -35.99
N ILE A 120 -9.39 8.46 -36.67
CA ILE A 120 -9.07 9.77 -36.08
C ILE A 120 -10.29 10.62 -35.70
N THR A 121 -11.52 10.23 -36.07
CA THR A 121 -12.74 10.96 -35.70
C THR A 121 -13.17 10.71 -34.26
N GLN A 122 -12.67 9.63 -33.65
CA GLN A 122 -12.94 9.27 -32.26
C GLN A 122 -11.78 9.70 -31.34
N MET A 123 -12.13 10.13 -30.13
CA MET A 123 -11.16 10.30 -29.06
C MET A 123 -10.91 8.95 -28.38
N PRO A 124 -9.67 8.41 -28.38
CA PRO A 124 -9.42 7.07 -27.87
C PRO A 124 -9.69 6.97 -26.37
N VAL A 125 -10.05 5.77 -25.91
CA VAL A 125 -10.17 5.45 -24.49
C VAL A 125 -8.77 5.39 -23.88
N VAL A 126 -8.61 5.93 -22.66
CA VAL A 126 -7.31 5.94 -21.95
C VAL A 126 -6.85 4.51 -21.68
N LYS A 127 -5.71 4.14 -22.27
CA LYS A 127 -5.11 2.83 -22.13
C LYS A 127 -3.59 2.94 -22.00
N VAL A 128 -3.07 2.59 -20.83
CA VAL A 128 -1.65 2.73 -20.48
C VAL A 128 -0.88 1.42 -20.67
N ALA A 129 0.44 1.50 -20.82
CA ALA A 129 1.32 0.33 -20.93
C ALA A 129 1.52 -0.37 -19.58
N GLU A 130 1.71 -1.69 -19.61
CA GLU A 130 2.03 -2.53 -18.44
C GLU A 130 3.48 -2.36 -17.97
N ASP A 131 4.44 -2.33 -18.90
CA ASP A 131 5.84 -2.00 -18.60
C ASP A 131 6.18 -0.59 -19.09
N GLN A 132 6.08 0.38 -18.18
CA GLN A 132 6.48 1.77 -18.40
C GLN A 132 7.94 2.02 -17.99
N SER A 133 8.74 0.99 -17.69
CA SER A 133 10.14 1.18 -17.25
C SER A 133 11.07 1.77 -18.32
N LYS A 134 10.63 1.85 -19.58
CA LYS A 134 11.30 2.62 -20.64
C LYS A 134 10.56 3.94 -20.86
N LEU A 135 11.32 5.01 -21.04
CA LEU A 135 10.81 6.36 -21.28
C LEU A 135 9.75 6.42 -22.41
N ALA A 136 9.96 5.71 -23.52
CA ALA A 136 9.00 5.69 -24.63
C ALA A 136 7.65 5.05 -24.26
N ASP A 137 7.65 3.97 -23.47
CA ASP A 137 6.44 3.26 -23.06
C ASP A 137 5.65 4.07 -22.00
N PHE A 138 6.38 4.82 -21.14
CA PHE A 138 5.83 5.83 -20.23
C PHE A 138 5.21 7.02 -20.98
N GLN A 139 5.93 7.59 -21.97
CA GLN A 139 5.45 8.69 -22.81
C GLN A 139 4.21 8.33 -23.63
N ASN A 140 4.21 7.16 -24.28
CA ASN A 140 3.08 6.66 -25.05
C ASN A 140 1.87 6.25 -24.17
N SER A 141 2.02 6.26 -22.84
CA SER A 141 0.94 6.06 -21.88
C SER A 141 0.26 7.38 -21.47
N ASP A 142 0.73 8.53 -21.93
CA ASP A 142 0.10 9.82 -21.65
C ASP A 142 -1.03 10.13 -22.65
N PHE A 143 -2.08 10.79 -22.19
CA PHE A 143 -3.29 11.11 -22.95
C PHE A 143 -3.73 12.52 -22.58
N ILE A 144 -3.93 13.41 -23.55
CA ILE A 144 -4.36 14.80 -23.33
C ILE A 144 -5.57 15.15 -24.18
N SER A 145 -6.45 16.00 -23.67
CA SER A 145 -7.54 16.61 -24.44
C SER A 145 -7.80 18.06 -24.05
N ALA A 146 -8.40 18.79 -24.98
CA ALA A 146 -9.14 20.04 -24.75
C ALA A 146 -10.55 19.80 -25.30
N GLU A 147 -11.59 19.90 -24.47
CA GLU A 147 -12.93 19.43 -24.86
C GLU A 147 -13.96 20.58 -24.85
N ASN A 148 -14.58 20.80 -26.01
CA ASN A 148 -15.68 21.74 -26.25
C ASN A 148 -15.39 23.19 -25.83
N GLN A 149 -14.14 23.63 -25.99
CA GLN A 149 -13.69 24.96 -25.58
C GLN A 149 -14.01 26.03 -26.63
N THR A 150 -14.24 27.26 -26.18
CA THR A 150 -14.51 28.41 -27.06
C THR A 150 -13.21 29.08 -27.49
N VAL A 151 -12.87 28.96 -28.77
CA VAL A 151 -11.69 29.57 -29.40
C VAL A 151 -12.12 30.83 -30.16
N LYS A 152 -11.34 31.92 -30.08
CA LYS A 152 -11.68 33.23 -30.66
C LYS A 152 -10.81 33.52 -31.89
N PHE A 153 -11.28 34.42 -32.77
CA PHE A 153 -10.54 34.82 -33.96
C PHE A 153 -9.25 35.59 -33.62
N ASP A 154 -9.35 36.64 -32.81
CA ASP A 154 -8.21 37.51 -32.44
C ASP A 154 -7.33 36.90 -31.31
N ASP A 155 -7.72 35.74 -30.76
CA ASP A 155 -7.01 34.98 -29.72
C ASP A 155 -7.36 33.47 -29.85
N PRO A 156 -6.70 32.74 -30.76
CA PRO A 156 -7.03 31.35 -31.08
C PRO A 156 -6.35 30.37 -30.09
N THR A 157 -6.53 30.58 -28.80
CA THR A 157 -5.91 29.77 -27.73
C THR A 157 -6.78 28.57 -27.33
N LEU A 158 -6.15 27.42 -27.04
CA LEU A 158 -6.79 26.17 -26.61
C LEU A 158 -6.01 25.55 -25.44
N GLY A 159 -6.70 25.16 -24.35
CA GLY A 159 -6.07 24.67 -23.12
C GLY A 159 -6.24 23.16 -22.94
N PHE A 160 -5.15 22.41 -22.95
CA PHE A 160 -5.16 20.95 -22.79
C PHE A 160 -4.99 20.50 -21.34
N THR A 161 -5.62 19.38 -21.00
CA THR A 161 -5.55 18.70 -19.70
C THR A 161 -5.23 17.22 -19.89
N HIS A 162 -4.48 16.63 -18.96
CA HIS A 162 -4.20 15.18 -18.97
C HIS A 162 -5.45 14.37 -18.58
N ARG A 163 -5.66 13.25 -19.27
CA ARG A 163 -6.78 12.30 -19.08
C ARG A 163 -6.38 11.07 -18.25
N THR A 164 -5.08 10.93 -17.98
CA THR A 164 -4.44 9.97 -17.08
C THR A 164 -4.25 10.57 -15.68
N ALA A 165 -3.94 9.72 -14.71
CA ALA A 165 -3.40 10.12 -13.41
C ALA A 165 -1.89 9.81 -13.37
N ARG A 166 -1.08 10.69 -12.75
CA ARG A 166 0.39 10.49 -12.60
C ARG A 166 0.72 10.07 -11.18
N VAL A 167 1.30 8.88 -11.00
CA VAL A 167 1.77 8.42 -9.68
C VAL A 167 3.30 8.50 -9.65
N ALA A 168 3.85 9.11 -8.60
CA ALA A 168 5.28 9.21 -8.34
C ALA A 168 5.63 8.60 -6.99
N VAL A 169 6.74 7.86 -6.91
CA VAL A 169 7.21 7.15 -5.73
C VAL A 169 8.68 7.48 -5.51
N GLU A 170 8.99 8.26 -4.47
CA GLU A 170 10.36 8.50 -3.99
C GLU A 170 10.74 7.42 -2.98
N LEU A 171 11.80 6.64 -3.25
CA LEU A 171 12.32 5.68 -2.28
C LEU A 171 13.39 6.30 -1.37
N LYS A 172 13.26 6.06 -0.05
CA LYS A 172 14.28 6.41 0.95
C LYS A 172 14.85 5.17 1.65
N PRO A 173 16.15 5.14 1.98
CA PRO A 173 16.73 4.05 2.77
C PRO A 173 16.16 4.05 4.20
N GLY A 174 15.71 2.87 4.64
CA GLY A 174 15.18 2.62 5.98
C GLY A 174 16.10 1.74 6.83
N THR A 175 15.63 1.38 8.02
CA THR A 175 16.40 0.54 8.95
C THR A 175 16.76 -0.79 8.31
N GLY A 176 18.06 -1.08 8.19
CA GLY A 176 18.59 -2.27 7.53
C GLY A 176 19.01 -2.10 6.06
N PHE A 177 18.72 -0.97 5.42
CA PHE A 177 19.21 -0.64 4.07
C PHE A 177 20.02 0.66 4.08
N THR A 178 21.26 0.63 3.60
CA THR A 178 22.09 1.84 3.42
C THR A 178 21.83 2.56 2.10
N SER A 179 21.15 1.91 1.16
CA SER A 179 20.77 2.43 -0.16
C SER A 179 19.56 1.67 -0.69
N VAL A 180 18.80 2.32 -1.59
CA VAL A 180 17.69 1.74 -2.35
C VAL A 180 18.02 1.60 -3.84
N ALA A 181 19.27 1.85 -4.23
CA ALA A 181 19.74 1.72 -5.60
C ALA A 181 19.53 0.29 -6.13
N GLY A 182 19.03 0.17 -7.37
CA GLY A 182 18.68 -1.12 -7.97
C GLY A 182 17.31 -1.66 -7.58
N ALA A 183 16.51 -0.92 -6.80
CA ALA A 183 15.11 -1.29 -6.57
C ALA A 183 14.31 -1.29 -7.88
N THR A 184 13.41 -2.26 -8.03
CA THR A 184 12.33 -2.22 -9.02
C THR A 184 11.05 -1.82 -8.31
N VAL A 185 10.28 -0.89 -8.90
CA VAL A 185 9.01 -0.42 -8.36
C VAL A 185 7.88 -0.75 -9.33
N SER A 186 6.70 -1.05 -8.81
CA SER A 186 5.49 -1.26 -9.60
C SER A 186 4.25 -0.79 -8.83
N LEU A 187 3.27 -0.25 -9.55
CA LEU A 187 1.91 -0.17 -9.06
C LEU A 187 1.23 -1.54 -9.24
N VAL A 188 0.38 -1.94 -8.30
CA VAL A 188 -0.34 -3.23 -8.30
C VAL A 188 -1.75 -3.09 -7.73
N SER A 189 -2.59 -4.09 -7.93
CA SER A 189 -4.05 -4.08 -7.60
C SER A 189 -4.85 -2.98 -8.30
N LEU A 190 -4.41 -2.56 -9.49
CA LEU A 190 -5.14 -1.64 -10.35
C LEU A 190 -6.32 -2.34 -11.04
N SER A 191 -7.28 -1.57 -11.53
CA SER A 191 -8.42 -2.12 -12.28
C SER A 191 -8.04 -2.54 -13.70
N ALA A 192 -8.74 -3.56 -14.21
CA ALA A 192 -8.64 -4.04 -15.59
C ALA A 192 -9.58 -3.28 -16.57
N ASP A 193 -10.27 -2.24 -16.10
CA ASP A 193 -11.28 -1.52 -16.89
C ASP A 193 -10.74 -1.00 -18.22
N ASN A 194 -11.56 -1.11 -19.27
CA ASN A 194 -11.21 -0.82 -20.67
C ASN A 194 -9.98 -1.63 -21.18
N GLY A 195 -9.62 -2.72 -20.51
CA GLY A 195 -8.44 -3.53 -20.86
C GLY A 195 -7.13 -2.86 -20.50
N ASN A 196 -7.11 -2.07 -19.41
CA ASN A 196 -5.89 -1.58 -18.76
C ASN A 196 -5.20 -2.68 -17.94
N PRO A 197 -3.89 -2.54 -17.64
CA PRO A 197 -3.16 -3.52 -16.85
C PRO A 197 -3.41 -3.38 -15.34
N THR A 198 -3.54 -4.51 -14.63
CA THR A 198 -3.77 -4.54 -13.16
C THR A 198 -2.50 -4.31 -12.33
N ALA A 199 -1.35 -4.25 -12.98
CA ALA A 199 -0.06 -3.85 -12.43
C ALA A 199 0.71 -3.05 -13.48
N ILE A 200 1.47 -2.04 -13.06
CA ILE A 200 2.28 -1.20 -13.94
C ILE A 200 3.69 -1.10 -13.38
N LYS A 201 4.69 -1.52 -14.15
CA LYS A 201 6.10 -1.37 -13.79
C LYS A 201 6.57 0.04 -14.14
N THR A 202 7.07 0.76 -13.14
CA THR A 202 7.34 2.21 -13.22
C THR A 202 8.58 2.55 -14.03
N TYR A 203 8.57 3.71 -14.69
CA TYR A 203 9.76 4.42 -15.15
C TYR A 203 10.62 4.88 -13.95
N ASN A 204 11.95 4.82 -14.04
CA ASN A 204 12.82 5.55 -13.10
C ASN A 204 13.10 6.94 -13.68
N ALA A 205 12.50 7.97 -13.08
CA ALA A 205 12.57 9.33 -13.60
C ALA A 205 13.88 10.03 -13.19
N SER A 206 14.28 9.91 -11.92
CA SER A 206 15.60 10.34 -11.47
C SER A 206 15.97 9.74 -10.10
N GLY A 207 17.18 9.20 -9.98
CA GLY A 207 17.71 8.68 -8.70
C GLY A 207 16.79 7.62 -8.09
N ASN A 208 16.20 7.94 -6.94
CA ASN A 208 15.27 7.07 -6.22
C ASN A 208 13.79 7.32 -6.56
N THR A 209 13.48 8.18 -7.54
CA THR A 209 12.11 8.56 -7.92
C THR A 209 11.64 7.76 -9.12
N TYR A 210 10.53 7.05 -8.93
CA TYR A 210 9.90 6.17 -9.88
C TYR A 210 8.50 6.67 -10.22
N GLU A 211 8.07 6.57 -11.48
CA GLU A 211 6.77 7.10 -11.92
C GLU A 211 6.00 6.15 -12.85
N ALA A 212 4.68 6.26 -12.85
CA ALA A 212 3.79 5.60 -13.78
C ALA A 212 2.56 6.47 -14.07
N LEU A 213 2.02 6.34 -15.27
CA LEU A 213 0.72 6.88 -15.64
C LEU A 213 -0.34 5.77 -15.56
N THR A 214 -1.50 6.09 -14.98
CA THR A 214 -2.64 5.16 -14.89
C THR A 214 -3.85 5.75 -15.61
N ALA A 215 -4.73 4.87 -16.11
CA ALA A 215 -6.11 5.28 -16.36
C ALA A 215 -6.77 5.72 -15.03
N PRO A 216 -7.70 6.71 -15.05
CA PRO A 216 -8.42 7.13 -13.85
C PRO A 216 -9.24 6.00 -13.25
N GLN A 217 -9.16 5.82 -11.93
CA GLN A 217 -9.74 4.66 -11.22
C GLN A 217 -9.75 4.88 -9.69
N THR A 218 -10.28 3.92 -8.93
CA THR A 218 -10.14 3.90 -7.47
C THR A 218 -9.41 2.65 -7.01
N VAL A 219 -8.27 2.81 -6.34
CA VAL A 219 -7.57 1.71 -5.66
C VAL A 219 -8.17 1.57 -4.26
N ALA A 220 -8.71 0.39 -3.95
CA ALA A 220 -9.41 0.15 -2.69
C ALA A 220 -8.46 0.10 -1.48
N ALA A 221 -8.97 0.57 -0.33
CA ALA A 221 -8.30 0.49 0.97
C ALA A 221 -7.76 -0.93 1.28
N GLY A 222 -6.60 -1.00 1.93
CA GLY A 222 -5.95 -2.24 2.36
C GLY A 222 -5.39 -3.13 1.24
N LYS A 223 -5.54 -2.76 -0.04
CA LYS A 223 -4.90 -3.47 -1.15
C LYS A 223 -3.42 -3.10 -1.25
N SER A 224 -2.57 -4.05 -1.67
CA SER A 224 -1.21 -3.70 -2.11
C SER A 224 -1.32 -2.71 -3.27
N PHE A 225 -0.70 -1.53 -3.15
CA PHE A 225 -0.75 -0.49 -4.19
C PHE A 225 0.63 -0.23 -4.79
N VAL A 226 1.65 0.04 -3.97
CA VAL A 226 3.04 0.14 -4.43
C VAL A 226 3.80 -1.13 -4.00
N LYS A 227 4.40 -1.82 -4.96
CA LYS A 227 5.33 -2.93 -4.79
C LYS A 227 6.76 -2.40 -4.97
N VAL A 228 7.68 -2.83 -4.09
CA VAL A 228 9.12 -2.54 -4.20
C VAL A 228 9.89 -3.86 -4.08
N GLU A 229 10.79 -4.13 -5.02
CA GLU A 229 11.69 -5.28 -5.02
C GLU A 229 13.14 -4.78 -4.88
N LEU A 230 13.79 -5.13 -3.76
CA LEU A 230 15.13 -4.66 -3.42
C LEU A 230 15.86 -5.73 -2.58
N GLY A 231 17.14 -6.00 -2.92
CA GLY A 231 18.00 -6.90 -2.13
C GLY A 231 17.52 -8.36 -2.06
N GLY A 232 16.64 -8.79 -2.98
CA GLY A 232 15.96 -10.09 -2.94
C GLY A 232 14.67 -10.12 -2.10
N GLY A 233 14.37 -9.05 -1.35
CA GLY A 233 13.08 -8.86 -0.69
C GLY A 233 12.02 -8.27 -1.63
N THR A 234 10.76 -8.60 -1.37
CA THR A 234 9.58 -7.96 -1.99
C THR A 234 8.73 -7.34 -0.90
N PHE A 235 8.44 -6.04 -1.03
CA PHE A 235 7.75 -5.25 -0.02
C PHE A 235 6.55 -4.52 -0.65
N TYR A 236 5.52 -4.23 0.16
CA TYR A 236 4.27 -3.63 -0.30
C TYR A 236 3.78 -2.51 0.62
N PHE A 237 3.41 -1.37 0.03
CA PHE A 237 2.62 -0.33 0.67
C PHE A 237 1.13 -0.55 0.37
N ARG A 238 0.27 -0.22 1.33
CA ARG A 238 -1.19 -0.37 1.28
C ARG A 238 -1.82 0.93 1.76
N PRO A 239 -2.74 1.57 1.00
CA PRO A 239 -3.39 2.79 1.44
C PRO A 239 -4.48 2.45 2.46
N GLN A 240 -4.62 3.27 3.51
CA GLN A 240 -5.64 3.06 4.55
C GLN A 240 -7.04 3.47 4.08
N ASN A 241 -7.12 4.44 3.17
CA ASN A 241 -8.35 4.88 2.51
C ASN A 241 -8.34 4.45 1.04
N ASN A 242 -9.50 4.56 0.37
CA ASN A 242 -9.57 4.43 -1.08
C ASN A 242 -8.78 5.57 -1.74
N VAL A 243 -7.85 5.24 -2.63
CA VAL A 243 -7.12 6.22 -3.44
C VAL A 243 -7.86 6.41 -4.75
N VAL A 244 -8.57 7.54 -4.90
CA VAL A 244 -9.16 7.94 -6.17
C VAL A 244 -8.06 8.59 -7.01
N LEU A 245 -7.67 7.90 -8.08
CA LEU A 245 -6.72 8.38 -9.09
C LEU A 245 -7.51 9.07 -10.20
N GLU A 246 -7.46 10.40 -10.23
CA GLU A 246 -8.24 11.24 -11.13
C GLU A 246 -7.40 11.76 -12.31
N ALA A 247 -8.08 12.06 -13.41
CA ALA A 247 -7.47 12.69 -14.58
C ALA A 247 -6.84 14.04 -14.24
N GLY A 248 -5.62 14.30 -14.69
CA GLY A 248 -4.94 15.59 -14.52
C GLY A 248 -4.23 15.79 -13.18
N ASN A 249 -4.37 14.87 -12.23
CA ASN A 249 -3.79 14.96 -10.90
C ASN A 249 -2.51 14.12 -10.74
N ARG A 250 -1.60 14.59 -9.87
CA ARG A 250 -0.34 13.91 -9.52
C ARG A 250 -0.36 13.45 -8.06
N TYR A 251 0.03 12.20 -7.85
CA TYR A 251 0.02 11.49 -6.56
C TYR A 251 1.44 11.09 -6.20
N SER A 252 2.09 11.85 -5.34
CA SER A 252 3.48 11.64 -4.90
C SER A 252 3.53 10.94 -3.53
N TYR A 253 4.27 9.83 -3.47
CA TYR A 253 4.47 9.02 -2.28
C TYR A 253 5.96 8.94 -1.94
N THR A 254 6.36 9.42 -0.77
CA THR A 254 7.71 9.15 -0.24
C THR A 254 7.64 7.90 0.63
N VAL A 255 8.32 6.84 0.19
CA VAL A 255 8.26 5.51 0.81
C VAL A 255 9.65 5.09 1.28
N LYS A 256 9.78 4.84 2.58
CA LYS A 256 11.02 4.39 3.21
C LYS A 256 11.08 2.87 3.23
N VAL A 257 12.17 2.30 2.71
CA VAL A 257 12.37 0.86 2.53
C VAL A 257 13.23 0.33 3.68
N ASN A 258 12.60 -0.33 4.65
CA ASN A 258 13.29 -1.00 5.77
C ASN A 258 13.44 -2.49 5.48
N ALA A 259 14.40 -3.17 6.11
CA ALA A 259 14.56 -4.63 5.99
C ALA A 259 13.34 -5.40 6.52
N THR A 260 12.54 -4.78 7.38
CA THR A 260 11.24 -5.30 7.84
C THR A 260 10.11 -5.04 6.83
N GLY A 261 10.02 -3.84 6.24
CA GLY A 261 8.94 -3.47 5.32
C GLY A 261 8.96 -2.03 4.84
N LEU A 262 7.95 -1.65 4.04
CA LEU A 262 7.76 -0.26 3.59
C LEU A 262 7.01 0.55 4.65
N THR A 263 7.53 1.72 4.98
CA THR A 263 6.86 2.73 5.81
C THR A 263 6.71 4.01 4.99
N LEU A 264 5.49 4.55 4.90
CA LEU A 264 5.24 5.82 4.21
C LEU A 264 5.81 6.98 5.05
N GLU A 265 6.68 7.79 4.47
CA GLU A 265 7.25 9.00 5.11
C GLU A 265 6.47 10.26 4.71
N GLY A 266 5.72 10.22 3.60
CA GLY A 266 4.78 11.26 3.19
C GLY A 266 3.93 10.88 1.98
N CYS A 267 2.75 11.51 1.87
CA CYS A 267 1.88 11.51 0.67
C CYS A 267 1.62 12.96 0.25
N THR A 268 1.25 13.17 -1.01
CA THR A 268 1.14 14.48 -1.65
C THR A 268 0.24 14.32 -2.87
N ILE A 269 -0.86 15.08 -2.97
CA ILE A 269 -1.82 15.04 -4.08
C ILE A 269 -2.01 16.46 -4.61
N GLY A 270 -1.60 16.70 -5.85
CA GLY A 270 -1.59 18.03 -6.45
C GLY A 270 -1.85 18.05 -7.95
N SER A 271 -1.59 19.20 -8.57
CA SER A 271 -1.71 19.38 -10.01
C SER A 271 -0.67 18.52 -10.76
N TRP A 272 -0.84 18.35 -12.07
CA TRP A 272 0.11 17.59 -12.89
C TRP A 272 1.58 18.06 -12.76
N ALA A 273 1.76 19.37 -12.58
CA ALA A 273 3.07 20.02 -12.43
C ALA A 273 3.51 20.07 -10.96
N ASP A 274 2.65 20.59 -10.08
CA ASP A 274 2.97 20.87 -8.68
C ASP A 274 2.64 19.69 -7.77
N GLY A 275 3.65 19.19 -7.06
CA GLY A 275 3.49 18.28 -5.93
C GLY A 275 2.83 18.97 -4.73
N GLY A 276 1.54 19.28 -4.84
CA GLY A 276 0.72 19.84 -3.77
C GLY A 276 0.61 18.85 -2.60
N GLY A 277 1.05 19.26 -1.41
CA GLY A 277 1.15 18.37 -0.26
C GLY A 277 -0.10 18.35 0.61
N GLU A 278 -0.53 17.16 1.02
CA GLU A 278 -1.43 16.98 2.16
C GLU A 278 -0.91 15.83 3.03
N SER A 279 -0.64 16.11 4.31
CA SER A 279 0.16 15.23 5.17
C SER A 279 -0.67 14.07 5.74
N GLY A 280 -0.79 12.99 4.98
CA GLY A 280 -1.30 11.71 5.48
C GLY A 280 -0.26 10.95 6.31
N THR A 281 -0.42 10.91 7.64
CA THR A 281 0.33 9.97 8.50
C THR A 281 -0.16 8.55 8.25
N ALA A 282 0.67 7.68 7.68
CA ALA A 282 0.39 6.25 7.73
C ALA A 282 0.61 5.77 9.17
N GLU A 283 -0.47 5.44 9.86
CA GLU A 283 -0.38 4.77 11.16
C GLU A 283 0.32 3.42 11.00
N ASP A 284 1.22 3.14 11.92
CA ASP A 284 1.99 1.90 11.97
C ASP A 284 1.07 0.73 12.35
N LEU A 285 0.72 -0.07 11.33
CA LEU A 285 -0.04 -1.31 11.52
C LEU A 285 0.63 -2.29 12.49
N GLY A 286 1.93 -2.17 12.74
CA GLY A 286 2.66 -3.01 13.71
C GLY A 286 3.01 -4.40 13.23
N TYR A 287 2.73 -4.72 11.96
CA TYR A 287 3.08 -6.00 11.35
C TYR A 287 3.44 -5.89 9.87
N ILE A 288 4.13 -6.92 9.38
CA ILE A 288 4.30 -7.21 7.95
C ILE A 288 3.77 -8.62 7.70
N TYR A 289 2.94 -8.82 6.68
CA TYR A 289 2.43 -10.14 6.29
C TYR A 289 3.07 -10.64 5.00
N ASP A 290 3.74 -11.79 5.08
CA ASP A 290 4.16 -12.58 3.92
C ASP A 290 3.09 -13.64 3.60
N SER A 291 2.50 -13.53 2.41
CA SER A 291 1.51 -14.47 1.90
C SER A 291 2.09 -15.82 1.47
N ASN A 292 3.40 -15.91 1.21
CA ASN A 292 4.04 -17.16 0.76
C ASN A 292 4.23 -18.14 1.92
N THR A 293 4.69 -17.66 3.07
CA THR A 293 4.83 -18.45 4.31
C THR A 293 3.63 -18.32 5.26
N LYS A 294 2.60 -17.54 4.91
CA LYS A 294 1.49 -17.13 5.80
C LYS A 294 1.95 -16.53 7.14
N THR A 295 3.00 -15.71 7.14
CA THR A 295 3.63 -15.24 8.39
C THR A 295 3.38 -13.76 8.65
N TYR A 296 2.87 -13.44 9.84
CA TYR A 296 2.89 -12.09 10.42
C TYR A 296 4.21 -11.88 11.15
N THR A 297 4.98 -10.87 10.74
CA THR A 297 6.15 -10.37 11.47
C THR A 297 5.69 -9.16 12.28
N VAL A 298 5.61 -9.27 13.61
CA VAL A 298 4.92 -8.32 14.51
C VAL A 298 5.91 -7.54 15.38
N TYR A 299 5.68 -6.24 15.53
CA TYR A 299 6.55 -5.31 16.26
C TYR A 299 5.82 -4.22 17.05
N ASN A 300 4.47 -4.14 16.99
CA ASN A 300 3.68 -3.37 17.94
C ASN A 300 2.39 -4.12 18.34
N ALA A 301 1.64 -3.58 19.31
CA ALA A 301 0.45 -4.21 19.88
C ALA A 301 -0.71 -4.38 18.89
N ASP A 302 -0.93 -3.41 18.01
CA ASP A 302 -1.98 -3.45 17.00
C ASP A 302 -1.69 -4.49 15.92
N GLY A 303 -0.41 -4.71 15.61
CA GLY A 303 0.03 -5.82 14.76
C GLY A 303 -0.19 -7.20 15.40
N LEU A 304 -0.09 -7.30 16.72
CA LEU A 304 -0.41 -8.53 17.44
C LEU A 304 -1.93 -8.80 17.47
N LEU A 305 -2.75 -7.75 17.60
CA LEU A 305 -4.21 -7.84 17.47
C LEU A 305 -4.62 -8.27 16.05
N ALA A 306 -4.02 -7.68 15.02
CA ALA A 306 -4.27 -8.04 13.61
C ALA A 306 -3.92 -9.50 13.31
N TRP A 307 -2.76 -9.99 13.78
CA TRP A 307 -2.42 -11.41 13.70
C TRP A 307 -3.44 -12.27 14.49
N ASN A 308 -3.84 -11.85 15.69
CA ASN A 308 -4.77 -12.59 16.53
C ASN A 308 -6.14 -12.75 15.86
N GLU A 309 -6.67 -11.72 15.20
CA GLU A 309 -7.91 -11.81 14.43
C GLU A 309 -7.75 -12.72 13.19
N ALA A 310 -6.62 -12.61 12.48
CA ALA A 310 -6.33 -13.44 11.30
C ALA A 310 -6.21 -14.94 11.65
N SER A 311 -5.51 -15.27 12.73
CA SER A 311 -5.30 -16.66 13.19
C SER A 311 -6.59 -17.39 13.61
N GLN A 312 -7.68 -16.65 13.84
CA GLN A 312 -9.00 -17.22 14.13
C GLN A 312 -9.83 -17.51 12.86
N LYS A 313 -9.38 -17.00 11.70
CA LYS A 313 -9.99 -17.23 10.38
C LYS A 313 -9.20 -18.29 9.59
N ASP A 314 -7.89 -18.36 9.82
CA ASP A 314 -7.00 -19.42 9.35
C ASP A 314 -6.01 -19.77 10.47
N GLU A 315 -6.26 -20.91 11.12
CA GLU A 315 -5.46 -21.44 12.23
C GLU A 315 -3.98 -21.73 11.87
N SER A 316 -3.64 -21.77 10.59
CA SER A 316 -2.27 -22.05 10.11
C SER A 316 -1.39 -20.79 9.96
N ILE A 317 -1.93 -19.59 10.23
CA ILE A 317 -1.20 -18.33 10.09
C ILE A 317 -0.13 -18.18 11.17
N ASN A 318 1.13 -18.12 10.76
CA ASN A 318 2.29 -18.00 11.63
C ASN A 318 2.44 -16.58 12.21
N CYS A 319 3.05 -16.47 13.38
CA CYS A 319 3.49 -15.21 13.99
C CYS A 319 4.97 -15.28 14.35
N THR A 320 5.71 -14.19 14.10
CA THR A 320 7.08 -14.00 14.56
C THR A 320 7.21 -12.59 15.15
N LEU A 321 7.60 -12.47 16.42
CA LEU A 321 7.85 -11.17 17.04
C LEU A 321 9.24 -10.63 16.64
N THR A 322 9.36 -9.31 16.49
CA THR A 322 10.63 -8.60 16.25
C THR A 322 10.83 -7.37 17.15
N ALA A 323 9.93 -7.17 18.12
CA ALA A 323 10.07 -6.20 19.21
C ALA A 323 9.29 -6.69 20.44
N ASP A 324 9.59 -6.13 21.61
CA ASP A 324 8.77 -6.32 22.81
C ASP A 324 7.44 -5.57 22.66
N ILE A 325 6.34 -6.21 23.06
CA ILE A 325 4.97 -5.74 22.84
C ILE A 325 4.32 -5.36 24.17
N ASP A 326 3.71 -4.19 24.26
CA ASP A 326 2.89 -3.77 25.41
C ASP A 326 1.40 -3.77 25.04
N MET A 327 0.63 -4.65 25.68
CA MET A 327 -0.82 -4.80 25.51
C MET A 327 -1.63 -3.98 26.53
N THR A 328 -0.98 -3.11 27.32
CA THR A 328 -1.65 -2.27 28.32
C THR A 328 -2.76 -1.43 27.69
N GLY A 329 -4.00 -1.65 28.14
CA GLY A 329 -5.19 -0.95 27.62
C GLY A 329 -5.72 -1.47 26.27
N LYS A 330 -5.15 -2.54 25.71
CA LYS A 330 -5.64 -3.23 24.51
C LYS A 330 -6.54 -4.40 24.90
N GLU A 331 -7.69 -4.55 24.26
CA GLU A 331 -8.59 -5.70 24.50
C GLU A 331 -8.12 -6.95 23.73
N TRP A 332 -8.00 -8.09 24.42
CA TRP A 332 -7.68 -9.37 23.78
C TRP A 332 -8.91 -10.28 23.68
N THR A 333 -9.45 -10.39 22.47
CA THR A 333 -10.63 -11.20 22.16
C THR A 333 -10.26 -12.43 21.34
N ARG A 334 -10.73 -13.60 21.77
CA ARG A 334 -10.81 -14.82 20.96
C ARG A 334 -12.24 -15.34 20.95
N SER A 335 -12.65 -15.98 19.87
CA SER A 335 -14.00 -16.53 19.66
C SER A 335 -14.43 -17.48 20.79
N ASP A 336 -15.69 -17.36 21.23
CA ASP A 336 -16.31 -18.30 22.18
C ASP A 336 -16.46 -19.72 21.60
N ILE A 337 -16.41 -19.87 20.28
CA ILE A 337 -16.38 -21.17 19.61
C ILE A 337 -14.93 -21.68 19.64
N PHE A 338 -14.76 -22.88 20.21
CA PHE A 338 -13.50 -23.60 20.42
C PHE A 338 -12.39 -23.22 19.41
N THR A 339 -11.40 -22.45 19.86
CA THR A 339 -10.35 -21.91 18.97
C THR A 339 -9.18 -22.87 18.86
N PHE A 340 -8.84 -23.22 17.63
CA PHE A 340 -7.69 -24.05 17.28
C PHE A 340 -6.52 -23.17 16.82
N TYR A 341 -5.29 -23.64 17.01
CA TYR A 341 -4.11 -23.05 16.40
C TYR A 341 -3.16 -24.15 15.91
N SER A 342 -2.71 -24.05 14.66
CA SER A 342 -1.85 -25.04 13.99
C SER A 342 -0.63 -24.43 13.29
N GLY A 343 -0.51 -23.10 13.30
CA GLY A 343 0.70 -22.38 12.89
C GLY A 343 1.81 -22.34 13.95
N VAL A 344 2.90 -21.66 13.61
CA VAL A 344 4.05 -21.41 14.48
C VAL A 344 3.94 -20.01 15.08
N PHE A 345 3.86 -19.90 16.40
CA PHE A 345 4.08 -18.64 17.12
C PHE A 345 5.51 -18.61 17.65
N ASN A 346 6.34 -17.69 17.15
CA ASN A 346 7.74 -17.55 17.52
C ASN A 346 8.00 -16.19 18.18
N GLY A 347 8.13 -16.15 19.50
CA GLY A 347 8.42 -14.93 20.24
C GLY A 347 9.83 -14.38 20.03
N GLN A 348 10.78 -15.16 19.48
CA GLN A 348 12.19 -14.76 19.30
C GLN A 348 12.90 -14.19 20.55
N GLY A 349 12.44 -14.55 21.75
CA GLY A 349 12.94 -13.97 23.01
C GLY A 349 12.35 -12.59 23.33
N HIS A 350 11.45 -12.06 22.51
CA HIS A 350 10.68 -10.87 22.84
C HIS A 350 9.62 -11.13 23.90
N ARG A 351 9.23 -10.04 24.56
CA ARG A 351 8.26 -10.02 25.66
C ARG A 351 6.90 -9.54 25.20
N ILE A 352 5.84 -10.04 25.82
CA ILE A 352 4.50 -9.44 25.78
C ILE A 352 4.14 -9.03 27.20
N THR A 353 3.88 -7.75 27.40
CA THR A 353 3.55 -7.11 28.68
C THR A 353 2.10 -6.59 28.68
N GLY A 354 1.57 -6.22 29.84
CA GLY A 354 0.25 -5.57 29.94
C GLY A 354 -0.95 -6.48 29.64
N PHE A 355 -0.73 -7.79 29.46
CA PHE A 355 -1.74 -8.75 29.00
C PHE A 355 -2.81 -9.03 30.07
N ASN A 356 -3.88 -8.25 30.03
CA ASN A 356 -5.06 -8.37 30.90
C ASN A 356 -6.21 -8.99 30.10
N SER A 357 -6.83 -10.06 30.61
CA SER A 357 -8.02 -10.64 29.96
C SER A 357 -9.02 -11.20 30.97
N SER A 358 -10.26 -10.73 30.83
CA SER A 358 -11.42 -11.17 31.62
C SER A 358 -12.26 -12.17 30.85
N ALA A 359 -12.81 -13.17 31.56
CA ALA A 359 -13.82 -14.08 31.03
C ALA A 359 -13.39 -14.88 29.77
N MET A 360 -12.09 -15.20 29.64
CA MET A 360 -11.66 -16.16 28.61
C MET A 360 -12.43 -17.46 28.78
N ASN A 361 -13.29 -17.76 27.82
CA ASN A 361 -13.82 -19.09 27.61
C ASN A 361 -12.74 -19.89 26.85
N ASN A 362 -12.41 -21.09 27.35
CA ASN A 362 -11.65 -22.11 26.61
C ASN A 362 -10.19 -21.68 26.22
N THR A 363 -9.24 -21.84 27.16
CA THR A 363 -8.44 -20.69 27.64
C THR A 363 -6.92 -20.67 27.40
N GLY A 364 -6.41 -19.50 27.02
CA GLY A 364 -4.99 -19.11 27.09
C GLY A 364 -4.72 -17.92 26.18
N PHE A 365 -3.49 -17.36 26.17
CA PHE A 365 -3.05 -16.39 25.17
C PHE A 365 -3.42 -16.83 23.73
N LEU A 366 -3.24 -18.12 23.43
CA LEU A 366 -3.58 -18.75 22.14
C LEU A 366 -4.90 -19.54 22.15
N GLY A 367 -5.70 -19.40 23.22
CA GLY A 367 -7.04 -19.98 23.32
C GLY A 367 -7.05 -21.49 23.62
N SER A 368 -7.96 -22.21 22.96
CA SER A 368 -8.43 -23.52 23.43
C SER A 368 -7.50 -24.70 23.17
N LEU A 369 -6.90 -24.80 21.97
CA LEU A 369 -6.09 -25.96 21.58
C LEU A 369 -4.96 -25.60 20.61
N LEU A 370 -3.73 -26.01 20.95
CA LEU A 370 -2.62 -26.12 20.01
C LEU A 370 -2.67 -27.53 19.40
N SER A 371 -2.74 -27.63 18.07
CA SER A 371 -2.79 -28.93 17.39
C SER A 371 -1.42 -29.59 17.28
N GLU A 372 -1.36 -30.85 16.85
CA GLU A 372 -0.13 -31.63 16.60
C GLU A 372 0.85 -30.95 15.62
N ARG A 373 0.38 -29.96 14.84
CA ARG A 373 1.22 -29.17 13.91
C ARG A 373 1.66 -27.83 14.51
N GLY A 374 0.98 -27.37 15.55
CA GLY A 374 1.20 -26.07 16.15
C GLY A 374 2.46 -26.04 17.01
N VAL A 375 3.22 -24.96 16.93
CA VAL A 375 4.45 -24.77 17.70
C VAL A 375 4.44 -23.39 18.34
N ILE A 376 4.56 -23.34 19.65
CA ILE A 376 4.69 -22.10 20.43
C ILE A 376 6.11 -22.07 20.97
N LYS A 377 6.93 -21.14 20.51
CA LYS A 377 8.34 -21.09 20.93
C LYS A 377 8.87 -19.71 21.23
N ASN A 378 9.89 -19.67 22.09
CA ASN A 378 10.67 -18.48 22.42
C ASN A 378 9.85 -17.29 22.95
N LEU A 379 8.76 -17.55 23.66
CA LEU A 379 7.75 -16.55 24.06
C LEU A 379 7.85 -16.20 25.55
N GLN A 380 7.87 -14.90 25.88
CA GLN A 380 7.88 -14.43 27.28
C GLN A 380 6.64 -13.59 27.56
N LEU A 381 5.63 -14.15 28.23
CA LEU A 381 4.46 -13.41 28.72
C LEU A 381 4.77 -12.87 30.12
N ILE A 382 4.74 -11.54 30.29
CA ILE A 382 5.22 -10.86 31.49
C ILE A 382 4.08 -10.11 32.17
N ASP A 383 3.89 -10.41 33.46
CA ASP A 383 2.90 -9.83 34.37
C ASP A 383 1.47 -9.89 33.83
N VAL A 384 1.08 -11.08 33.36
CA VAL A 384 -0.28 -11.34 32.85
C VAL A 384 -1.30 -11.31 33.99
N ASN A 385 -2.52 -10.87 33.69
CA ASN A 385 -3.62 -10.85 34.66
C ASN A 385 -4.87 -11.48 34.03
N LEU A 386 -5.07 -12.77 34.32
CA LEU A 386 -6.15 -13.59 33.76
C LEU A 386 -7.20 -13.86 34.84
N TYR A 387 -8.45 -13.47 34.60
CA TYR A 387 -9.51 -13.54 35.61
C TYR A 387 -10.91 -13.77 35.02
N GLY A 388 -11.87 -14.09 35.90
CA GLY A 388 -13.29 -14.15 35.55
C GLY A 388 -13.74 -15.31 34.65
N SER A 389 -12.83 -16.19 34.19
CA SER A 389 -13.23 -17.37 33.41
C SER A 389 -14.24 -18.23 34.16
N SER A 390 -15.25 -18.76 33.47
CA SER A 390 -16.21 -19.72 34.01
C SER A 390 -15.61 -21.12 34.17
N GLY A 391 -14.64 -21.47 33.31
CA GLY A 391 -13.97 -22.76 33.27
C GLY A 391 -12.61 -22.76 33.98
N ASN A 392 -11.68 -23.58 33.47
CA ASN A 392 -10.27 -23.59 33.88
C ASN A 392 -9.52 -22.39 33.24
N THR A 393 -8.28 -22.11 33.63
CA THR A 393 -7.49 -21.04 32.97
C THR A 393 -5.99 -21.35 32.97
N ALA A 394 -5.37 -21.30 31.79
CA ALA A 394 -3.92 -21.40 31.60
C ALA A 394 -3.36 -20.09 31.03
N GLY A 395 -2.04 -19.86 31.17
CA GLY A 395 -1.38 -18.69 30.60
C GLY A 395 -1.26 -18.74 29.08
N ILE A 396 -0.77 -19.86 28.52
CA ILE A 396 -0.47 -19.96 27.08
C ILE A 396 -1.63 -20.58 26.29
N VAL A 397 -2.09 -21.80 26.63
CA VAL A 397 -3.10 -22.52 25.84
C VAL A 397 -3.89 -23.53 26.69
N GLY A 398 -5.13 -23.84 26.32
CA GLY A 398 -5.94 -24.84 27.03
C GLY A 398 -5.33 -26.24 26.91
N ARG A 399 -5.37 -26.81 25.71
CA ARG A 399 -4.83 -28.14 25.42
C ARG A 399 -3.62 -28.04 24.51
N ASN A 400 -2.49 -28.57 24.94
CA ASN A 400 -1.32 -28.75 24.09
C ASN A 400 -1.37 -30.14 23.44
N HIS A 401 -1.49 -30.23 22.12
CA HIS A 401 -1.17 -31.45 21.35
C HIS A 401 0.09 -31.27 20.48
N GLY A 402 0.62 -30.05 20.40
CA GLY A 402 1.82 -29.71 19.65
C GLY A 402 3.03 -29.53 20.57
N GLN A 403 3.82 -28.49 20.30
CA GLN A 403 5.06 -28.24 21.04
C GLN A 403 5.09 -26.84 21.68
N ILE A 404 5.46 -26.77 22.97
CA ILE A 404 5.72 -25.53 23.70
C ILE A 404 7.18 -25.52 24.15
N ILE A 405 8.00 -24.63 23.59
CA ILE A 405 9.48 -24.69 23.70
C ILE A 405 10.06 -23.33 24.09
N ALA A 406 10.86 -23.26 25.16
CA ALA A 406 11.48 -22.00 25.61
C ALA A 406 10.45 -20.88 25.88
N CYS A 407 9.32 -21.22 26.51
CA CYS A 407 8.25 -20.29 26.81
C CYS A 407 8.16 -19.97 28.31
N SER A 408 7.68 -18.78 28.65
CA SER A 408 7.53 -18.36 30.05
C SER A 408 6.29 -17.50 30.28
N VAL A 409 5.78 -17.56 31.50
CA VAL A 409 4.62 -16.77 31.96
C VAL A 409 4.86 -16.27 33.37
N THR A 410 4.71 -14.97 33.62
CA THR A 410 4.64 -14.41 34.97
C THR A 410 3.33 -13.66 35.21
N GLY A 411 2.93 -13.50 36.48
CA GLY A 411 1.78 -12.68 36.88
C GLY A 411 0.73 -13.42 37.72
N LYS A 412 -0.56 -13.20 37.43
CA LYS A 412 -1.71 -13.68 38.21
C LYS A 412 -2.74 -14.36 37.32
N ILE A 413 -3.12 -15.59 37.67
CA ILE A 413 -4.09 -16.40 36.91
C ILE A 413 -5.17 -16.93 37.86
N SER A 414 -6.44 -16.67 37.50
CA SER A 414 -7.59 -16.94 38.36
C SER A 414 -8.83 -17.38 37.57
N ALA A 415 -9.41 -18.52 37.97
CA ALA A 415 -10.62 -19.09 37.41
C ALA A 415 -11.79 -18.97 38.40
N SER A 416 -13.03 -18.85 37.95
CA SER A 416 -14.19 -18.78 38.85
C SER A 416 -14.47 -20.13 39.51
N TYR A 417 -14.58 -21.19 38.68
CA TYR A 417 -14.94 -22.55 39.11
C TYR A 417 -13.95 -23.65 38.68
N GLY A 418 -13.00 -23.36 37.78
CA GLY A 418 -12.00 -24.31 37.31
C GLY A 418 -10.63 -24.23 38.01
N GLY A 419 -9.69 -25.05 37.53
CA GLY A 419 -8.28 -25.01 37.98
C GLY A 419 -7.44 -24.00 37.19
N THR A 420 -6.30 -23.60 37.76
CA THR A 420 -5.39 -22.61 37.13
C THR A 420 -3.95 -23.10 36.96
N CYS A 421 -3.32 -22.69 35.86
CA CYS A 421 -2.00 -23.15 35.41
C CYS A 421 -1.19 -22.04 34.75
N GLY A 422 0.15 -22.12 34.83
CA GLY A 422 1.05 -21.18 34.17
C GLY A 422 1.17 -21.39 32.66
N ILE A 423 1.45 -22.62 32.22
CA ILE A 423 1.71 -22.91 30.80
C ILE A 423 0.44 -23.38 30.08
N ALA A 424 -0.04 -24.60 30.37
CA ALA A 424 -1.21 -25.20 29.72
C ALA A 424 -2.18 -25.85 30.71
N GLU A 425 -3.42 -26.13 30.31
CA GLU A 425 -4.37 -26.84 31.18
C GLU A 425 -4.19 -28.35 31.09
N SER A 426 -4.19 -28.90 29.87
CA SER A 426 -3.90 -30.32 29.61
C SER A 426 -2.77 -30.47 28.59
N ASN A 427 -1.82 -31.37 28.87
CA ASN A 427 -0.69 -31.66 27.99
C ASN A 427 -0.79 -33.06 27.36
N TYR A 428 -0.87 -33.11 26.03
CA TYR A 428 -0.82 -34.29 25.17
C TYR A 428 0.35 -34.25 24.17
N GLY A 429 1.19 -33.21 24.22
CA GLY A 429 2.39 -33.04 23.39
C GLY A 429 3.60 -32.64 24.22
N ASP A 430 4.55 -31.93 23.62
CA ASP A 430 5.83 -31.60 24.26
C ASP A 430 5.75 -30.26 25.00
N ILE A 431 6.27 -30.21 26.24
CA ILE A 431 6.59 -28.95 26.93
C ILE A 431 8.06 -28.99 27.36
N ILE A 432 8.90 -28.14 26.76
CA ILE A 432 10.36 -28.22 26.85
C ILE A 432 10.93 -26.88 27.32
N ALA A 433 11.74 -26.90 28.38
CA ALA A 433 12.53 -25.75 28.85
C ALA A 433 11.68 -24.49 29.12
N CYS A 434 10.50 -24.68 29.72
CA CYS A 434 9.53 -23.63 30.01
C CYS A 434 9.43 -23.34 31.52
N TRP A 435 9.01 -22.13 31.90
CA TRP A 435 8.85 -21.79 33.32
C TRP A 435 7.71 -20.81 33.66
N PHE A 436 7.29 -20.83 34.93
CA PHE A 436 6.25 -19.96 35.48
C PHE A 436 6.66 -19.32 36.81
N ASP A 437 6.35 -18.05 37.05
CA ASP A 437 6.42 -17.44 38.39
C ASP A 437 5.25 -16.50 38.64
N GLY A 438 4.47 -16.74 39.70
CA GLY A 438 3.26 -15.94 39.93
C GLY A 438 2.27 -16.50 40.94
N THR A 439 1.04 -15.96 40.87
CA THR A 439 -0.07 -16.30 41.78
C THR A 439 -1.18 -17.03 41.04
N LEU A 440 -1.42 -18.28 41.41
CA LEU A 440 -2.53 -19.12 40.94
C LEU A 440 -3.63 -19.17 42.01
N LYS A 441 -4.90 -18.93 41.64
CA LYS A 441 -6.05 -19.00 42.58
C LYS A 441 -6.23 -20.43 43.10
N GLU A 442 -6.32 -20.61 44.41
CA GLU A 442 -6.18 -21.90 45.09
C GLU A 442 -7.35 -22.88 44.89
N SER A 443 -7.37 -23.61 43.78
CA SER A 443 -8.09 -24.90 43.65
C SER A 443 -7.62 -25.71 42.45
N ASN A 444 -7.16 -26.95 42.66
CA ASN A 444 -6.80 -27.91 41.60
C ASN A 444 -5.74 -27.41 40.60
N ASN A 445 -4.68 -26.75 41.10
CA ASN A 445 -3.63 -26.13 40.30
C ASN A 445 -2.42 -27.06 40.08
N GLY A 446 -1.75 -26.87 38.95
CA GLY A 446 -0.38 -27.27 38.71
C GLY A 446 0.34 -26.14 37.96
N ALA A 447 1.53 -25.76 38.42
CA ALA A 447 2.20 -24.54 37.98
C ALA A 447 2.58 -24.54 36.48
N ILE A 448 2.98 -25.70 35.95
CA ILE A 448 3.23 -25.91 34.54
C ILE A 448 1.91 -26.31 33.87
N VAL A 449 1.33 -27.46 34.25
CA VAL A 449 0.03 -27.94 33.73
C VAL A 449 -0.88 -28.59 34.76
N ARG A 450 -2.15 -28.77 34.43
CA ARG A 450 -3.10 -29.47 35.31
C ARG A 450 -3.04 -30.98 35.08
N TYR A 451 -3.33 -31.42 33.86
CA TYR A 451 -3.34 -32.84 33.49
C TYR A 451 -2.21 -33.11 32.51
N ASN A 452 -1.35 -34.07 32.81
CA ASN A 452 -0.25 -34.46 31.94
C ASN A 452 -0.45 -35.88 31.38
N TYR A 453 -0.34 -36.02 30.06
CA TYR A 453 -0.43 -37.28 29.32
C TYR A 453 0.80 -37.57 28.45
N ALA A 454 1.70 -36.59 28.27
CA ALA A 454 2.87 -36.61 27.40
C ALA A 454 4.11 -35.99 28.09
N ASP A 455 5.22 -35.74 27.40
CA ASP A 455 6.48 -35.42 28.06
C ASP A 455 6.66 -33.93 28.42
N ILE A 456 7.05 -33.69 29.68
CA ILE A 456 7.51 -32.39 30.19
C ILE A 456 9.00 -32.50 30.49
N THR A 457 9.83 -31.71 29.79
CA THR A 457 11.30 -31.73 29.90
C THR A 457 11.82 -30.43 30.50
N SER A 458 12.58 -30.55 31.59
CA SER A 458 13.33 -29.49 32.27
C SER A 458 12.56 -28.18 32.44
N CYS A 459 11.37 -28.28 33.03
CA CYS A 459 10.51 -27.13 33.31
C CYS A 459 10.59 -26.69 34.78
N TYR A 460 10.37 -25.41 35.07
CA TYR A 460 10.60 -24.85 36.41
C TYR A 460 9.49 -23.90 36.87
N TRP A 461 9.19 -23.84 38.16
CA TRP A 461 8.21 -22.86 38.66
C TRP A 461 8.56 -22.23 40.01
N GLY A 462 8.25 -20.95 40.17
CA GLY A 462 8.25 -20.25 41.45
C GLY A 462 6.83 -20.04 42.00
N GLY A 463 6.59 -18.92 42.67
CA GLY A 463 5.25 -18.52 43.11
C GLY A 463 4.57 -19.42 44.15
N ASN A 464 3.25 -19.21 44.32
CA ASN A 464 2.46 -19.85 45.39
C ASN A 464 2.15 -21.34 45.14
N ALA A 465 2.29 -21.84 43.91
CA ALA A 465 1.90 -23.19 43.54
C ALA A 465 2.75 -24.26 44.25
N GLY A 466 2.09 -25.19 44.96
CA GLY A 466 2.77 -26.28 45.67
C GLY A 466 3.39 -27.35 44.77
N GLN A 467 2.91 -27.47 43.52
CA GLN A 467 3.28 -28.54 42.58
C GLN A 467 3.24 -28.06 41.12
N GLY A 468 4.09 -28.63 40.26
CA GLY A 468 4.18 -28.28 38.84
C GLY A 468 3.11 -28.91 37.97
N VAL A 469 2.62 -30.09 38.37
CA VAL A 469 1.56 -30.84 37.69
C VAL A 469 0.49 -31.21 38.71
N PHE A 470 -0.81 -31.04 38.39
CA PHE A 470 -1.90 -31.42 39.30
C PHE A 470 -2.20 -32.92 39.25
N ARG A 471 -2.14 -33.54 38.06
CA ARG A 471 -2.20 -34.99 37.86
C ARG A 471 -1.33 -35.44 36.70
N ILE A 472 -0.62 -36.54 36.92
CA ILE A 472 0.12 -37.28 35.90
C ILE A 472 -0.75 -38.49 35.54
N GLU A 473 -1.37 -38.43 34.37
CA GLU A 473 -2.21 -39.48 33.80
C GLU A 473 -1.42 -40.28 32.72
N GLY A 474 -0.30 -39.71 32.23
CA GLY A 474 0.68 -40.33 31.33
C GLY A 474 1.94 -39.46 31.15
N GLY A 475 2.89 -39.95 30.34
CA GLY A 475 4.14 -39.27 30.02
C GLY A 475 5.16 -39.18 31.16
N THR A 476 6.30 -38.55 30.89
CA THR A 476 7.34 -38.19 31.88
C THR A 476 7.20 -36.74 32.34
N VAL A 477 7.67 -36.45 33.54
CA VAL A 477 7.62 -35.10 34.14
C VAL A 477 8.95 -34.76 34.80
N ASP A 478 9.81 -34.08 34.05
CA ASP A 478 10.94 -33.31 34.60
C ASP A 478 10.47 -31.87 34.82
N ALA A 479 9.91 -31.62 36.01
CA ALA A 479 9.50 -30.30 36.45
C ALA A 479 9.89 -30.07 37.91
N THR A 480 10.55 -28.94 38.22
CA THR A 480 11.10 -28.65 39.56
C THR A 480 10.66 -27.29 40.12
N LYS A 481 10.30 -27.24 41.42
CA LYS A 481 10.04 -25.97 42.10
C LYS A 481 11.33 -25.22 42.39
N VAL A 482 11.34 -23.92 42.08
CA VAL A 482 12.35 -22.96 42.53
C VAL A 482 11.86 -22.35 43.84
N ASP A 483 12.45 -22.78 44.96
CA ASP A 483 12.15 -22.29 46.31
C ASP A 483 13.12 -21.19 46.79
N GLY A 484 14.19 -20.94 46.04
CA GLY A 484 15.28 -20.01 46.37
C GLY A 484 16.30 -20.55 47.40
N ALA A 485 15.99 -21.67 48.06
CA ALA A 485 16.77 -22.25 49.15
C ALA A 485 17.50 -23.53 48.71
N THR A 486 16.78 -24.52 48.20
CA THR A 486 17.32 -25.76 47.63
C THR A 486 17.53 -25.66 46.13
N VAL A 487 16.65 -24.96 45.41
CA VAL A 487 16.69 -24.75 43.96
C VAL A 487 16.61 -23.25 43.66
N LYS A 488 17.51 -22.75 42.82
CA LYS A 488 17.59 -21.33 42.43
C LYS A 488 17.35 -21.17 40.94
N TRP A 489 16.93 -19.98 40.51
CA TRP A 489 16.69 -19.68 39.09
C TRP A 489 17.92 -19.89 38.19
N GLN A 490 19.15 -19.80 38.71
CA GLN A 490 20.34 -20.20 37.94
C GLN A 490 20.34 -21.70 37.61
N THR A 491 20.01 -22.57 38.57
CA THR A 491 19.89 -24.02 38.35
C THR A 491 18.80 -24.34 37.32
N ALA A 492 17.72 -23.56 37.31
CA ALA A 492 16.68 -23.64 36.30
C ALA A 492 17.19 -23.21 34.91
N VAL A 493 17.91 -22.08 34.82
CA VAL A 493 18.57 -21.60 33.59
C VAL A 493 19.50 -22.68 33.01
N ASP A 494 20.34 -23.30 33.84
CA ASP A 494 21.31 -24.30 33.42
C ASP A 494 20.63 -25.58 32.89
N GLY A 495 19.58 -26.06 33.57
CA GLY A 495 18.77 -27.20 33.13
C GLY A 495 18.00 -26.91 31.83
N MET A 496 17.29 -25.77 31.76
CA MET A 496 16.55 -25.36 30.56
C MET A 496 17.49 -25.21 29.34
N ASN A 497 18.67 -24.63 29.52
CA ASN A 497 19.67 -24.50 28.45
C ASN A 497 20.23 -25.85 27.99
N THR A 498 20.31 -26.84 28.88
CA THR A 498 20.73 -28.20 28.54
C THR A 498 19.68 -28.90 27.66
N ALA A 499 18.38 -28.66 27.91
CA ALA A 499 17.30 -29.17 27.08
C ALA A 499 17.18 -28.47 25.71
N LEU A 500 17.52 -27.18 25.60
CA LEU A 500 17.48 -26.39 24.35
C LEU A 500 18.66 -26.68 23.39
N THR A 501 18.93 -27.96 23.15
CA THR A 501 20.01 -28.44 22.29
C THR A 501 19.97 -27.81 20.89
N ALA A 502 21.14 -27.35 20.41
CA ALA A 502 21.37 -26.74 19.09
C ALA A 502 20.51 -25.51 18.67
N GLY A 503 19.59 -25.00 19.50
CA GLY A 503 18.74 -23.85 19.15
C GLY A 503 19.45 -22.48 19.18
N ASP A 504 18.93 -21.49 18.46
CA ASP A 504 19.46 -20.11 18.39
C ASP A 504 19.34 -19.31 19.70
N TYR A 505 18.59 -19.81 20.69
CA TYR A 505 18.22 -19.10 21.90
C TYR A 505 18.73 -19.80 23.17
N GLN A 506 18.92 -19.02 24.23
CA GLN A 506 19.32 -19.47 25.56
C GLN A 506 18.63 -18.63 26.63
N TRP A 507 18.32 -19.25 27.76
CA TRP A 507 17.96 -18.55 28.98
C TRP A 507 19.22 -17.97 29.64
N ALA A 508 19.10 -16.80 30.24
CA ALA A 508 20.09 -16.20 31.13
C ALA A 508 19.39 -15.62 32.36
N LEU A 509 20.10 -15.39 33.45
CA LEU A 509 19.51 -14.78 34.65
C LEU A 509 19.35 -13.27 34.43
N GLY A 510 18.10 -12.80 34.48
CA GLY A 510 17.75 -11.38 34.34
C GLY A 510 18.10 -10.56 35.59
N THR A 511 18.04 -9.23 35.45
CA THR A 511 18.33 -8.26 36.53
C THR A 511 17.36 -8.34 37.71
N ASN A 512 16.17 -8.92 37.51
CA ASN A 512 15.18 -9.22 38.54
C ASN A 512 15.36 -10.61 39.20
N GLY A 513 16.38 -11.38 38.80
CA GLY A 513 16.63 -12.73 39.30
C GLY A 513 15.75 -13.83 38.72
N LEU A 514 14.92 -13.52 37.72
CA LEU A 514 14.16 -14.52 36.94
C LEU A 514 14.89 -14.86 35.63
N PRO A 515 14.65 -16.02 35.00
CA PRO A 515 15.21 -16.33 33.68
C PRO A 515 14.68 -15.35 32.62
N VAL A 516 15.52 -15.02 31.64
CA VAL A 516 15.16 -14.23 30.45
C VAL A 516 15.72 -14.94 29.24
N LEU A 517 14.88 -15.20 28.24
CA LEU A 517 15.30 -15.77 26.97
C LEU A 517 15.96 -14.69 26.13
N GLN A 518 17.11 -15.01 25.56
CA GLN A 518 17.86 -14.15 24.65
C GLN A 518 18.44 -14.98 23.50
N LYS A 519 18.72 -14.34 22.36
CA LYS A 519 19.45 -14.99 21.27
C LYS A 519 20.91 -15.26 21.70
N LYS A 520 21.49 -16.36 21.21
CA LYS A 520 22.93 -16.62 21.34
C LYS A 520 23.71 -15.59 20.51
N GLN A 521 24.88 -15.21 21.03
CA GLN A 521 25.83 -14.30 20.38
C GLN A 521 26.83 -15.09 19.53
#